data_AF-A0A455UJW9-F1
#
_entry.id   AF-A0A455UJW9-F1
#
_cell.length_a   1.000
_cell.length_b   1.000
_cell.length_c   1.000
_cell.angle_alpha   90.00
_cell.angle_beta   90.00
_cell.angle_gamma   90.00
#
_symmetry.space_group_name_H-M   'P 1'
#
loop_
_entity.id
_entity.type
_entity.pdbx_description
1 polymer ?
#
loop_
_entity_poly.entity_id
_entity_poly.type
_entity_poly.pdbx_seq_one_letter_code
_entity_poly.pdbx_strand_id
1 'polypeptide(L)'
;MGTYFLYTQQLSGLPFLPAAACGLLATAVLNVNNVRDIESDARNGKITLAVRLGRANAINYHWALLGLALLLTLIYLVALPVPLAGWSSLLVAKPLTDAARTLSHSRDGEILTGMLKKTAISTLLYSVLLSIGLALF
;
A
#
# COMPACT_ATOMS: atom_id res chain seq x y z
N MET A 1 3.52 15.73 -1.94
CA MET A 1 3.61 16.69 -3.07
C MET A 1 3.38 18.14 -2.66
N GLY A 2 2.28 18.49 -1.95
CA GLY A 2 2.05 19.87 -1.51
C GLY A 2 3.22 20.47 -0.71
N THR A 3 3.69 19.76 0.31
CA THR A 3 4.88 20.15 1.09
C THR A 3 6.13 20.27 0.21
N TYR A 4 6.36 19.32 -0.69
CA TYR A 4 7.51 19.37 -1.62
C TYR A 4 7.47 20.62 -2.50
N PHE A 5 6.32 20.94 -3.09
CA PHE A 5 6.16 22.13 -3.91
C PHE A 5 6.35 23.42 -3.10
N LEU A 6 5.82 23.47 -1.87
CA LEU A 6 5.98 24.62 -0.98
C LEU A 6 7.47 24.96 -0.74
N TYR A 7 8.32 23.97 -0.52
CA TYR A 7 9.75 24.17 -0.24
C TYR A 7 10.63 24.29 -1.49
N THR A 8 10.31 23.58 -2.57
CA THR A 8 11.15 23.56 -3.77
C THR A 8 10.70 24.54 -4.85
N GLN A 9 9.47 25.05 -4.75
CA GLN A 9 8.81 25.90 -5.76
C GLN A 9 8.80 25.27 -7.17
N GLN A 10 8.93 23.93 -7.24
CA GLN A 10 9.00 23.18 -8.49
C GLN A 10 8.16 21.91 -8.41
N LEU A 11 7.60 21.51 -9.56
CA LEU A 11 6.97 20.21 -9.73
C LEU A 11 7.91 19.32 -10.54
N SER A 12 8.67 18.49 -9.84
CA SER A 12 9.46 17.44 -10.47
C SER A 12 8.65 16.14 -10.53
N GLY A 13 8.88 15.33 -11.57
CA GLY A 13 8.19 14.05 -11.74
C GLY A 13 8.63 12.98 -10.75
N LEU A 14 9.89 13.03 -10.30
CA LEU A 14 10.49 11.96 -9.50
C LEU A 14 9.81 11.71 -8.14
N PRO A 15 9.45 12.74 -7.34
CA PRO A 15 8.76 12.55 -6.06
C PRO A 15 7.34 12.02 -6.18
N PHE A 16 6.73 12.02 -7.38
CA PHE A 16 5.44 11.37 -7.59
C PHE A 16 5.53 9.85 -7.44
N LEU A 17 6.68 9.23 -7.71
CA LEU A 17 6.87 7.78 -7.56
C LEU A 17 6.65 7.31 -6.11
N PRO A 18 7.40 7.82 -5.09
CA PRO A 18 7.18 7.43 -3.70
C PRO A 18 5.83 7.95 -3.17
N ALA A 19 5.35 9.11 -3.63
CA ALA A 19 4.02 9.60 -3.25
C ALA A 19 2.89 8.67 -3.72
N ALA A 20 2.96 8.18 -4.96
CA ALA A 20 2.01 7.23 -5.51
C ALA A 20 2.13 5.87 -4.82
N ALA A 21 3.35 5.38 -4.53
CA ALA A 21 3.55 4.15 -3.78
C ALA A 21 2.89 4.20 -2.39
N CYS A 22 3.10 5.29 -1.63
CA CYS A 22 2.42 5.51 -0.35
C CYS A 22 0.88 5.51 -0.50
N GLY A 23 0.37 6.20 -1.53
CA GLY A 23 -1.06 6.24 -1.83
C GLY A 23 -1.64 4.85 -2.13
N LEU A 24 -0.96 4.07 -2.97
CA LEU A 24 -1.36 2.71 -3.33
C LEU A 24 -1.38 1.77 -2.12
N LEU A 25 -0.39 1.87 -1.22
CA LEU A 25 -0.39 1.08 0.02
C LEU A 25 -1.50 1.50 0.97
N ALA A 26 -1.79 2.80 1.11
CA ALA A 26 -2.94 3.27 1.87
C ALA A 26 -4.27 2.76 1.28
N THR A 27 -4.40 2.77 -0.05
CA THR A 27 -5.55 2.16 -0.74
C THR A 27 -5.60 0.65 -0.52
N ALA A 28 -4.45 -0.03 -0.43
CA ALA A 28 -4.41 -1.45 -0.13
C ALA A 28 -4.98 -1.75 1.26
N VAL A 29 -4.67 -0.93 2.28
CA VAL A 29 -5.25 -1.01 3.63
C VAL A 29 -6.78 -0.85 3.56
N LEU A 30 -7.27 0.17 2.84
CA LEU A 30 -8.71 0.38 2.64
C LEU A 30 -9.37 -0.80 1.92
N ASN A 31 -8.70 -1.39 0.93
CA ASN A 31 -9.24 -2.53 0.21
C ASN A 31 -9.33 -3.78 1.09
N VAL A 32 -8.39 -4.03 2.01
CA VAL A 32 -8.53 -5.12 2.99
C VAL A 32 -9.78 -4.92 3.84
N ASN A 33 -10.00 -3.69 4.32
CA ASN A 33 -11.19 -3.34 5.09
C ASN A 33 -12.48 -3.59 4.27
N ASN A 34 -12.53 -3.13 3.02
CA ASN A 34 -13.70 -3.33 2.16
C ASN A 34 -13.92 -4.81 1.77
N VAL A 35 -12.87 -5.61 1.60
CA VAL A 35 -12.99 -7.06 1.31
C VAL A 35 -13.48 -7.82 2.54
N ARG A 36 -13.04 -7.44 3.74
CA ARG A 36 -13.52 -8.02 5.00
C ARG A 36 -15.02 -7.77 5.17
N ASP A 37 -15.46 -6.55 4.88
CA ASP A 37 -16.83 -6.12 5.18
C ASP A 37 -17.80 -6.27 4.00
N ILE A 38 -17.36 -6.89 2.90
CA ILE A 38 -18.09 -6.94 1.62
C ILE A 38 -19.54 -7.42 1.74
N GLU A 39 -19.80 -8.46 2.53
CA GLU A 39 -21.15 -9.04 2.71
C GLU A 39 -22.06 -8.16 3.57
N SER A 40 -21.47 -7.46 4.56
CA SER A 40 -22.20 -6.53 5.43
C SER A 40 -22.50 -5.23 4.70
N ASP A 41 -21.51 -4.70 3.98
CA ASP A 41 -21.64 -3.47 3.19
C ASP A 41 -22.68 -3.66 2.08
N ALA A 42 -22.71 -4.81 1.40
CA ALA A 42 -23.74 -5.13 0.41
C ALA A 42 -25.15 -5.19 1.03
N ARG A 43 -25.31 -5.85 2.19
CA ARG A 43 -26.60 -5.94 2.90
C ARG A 43 -27.13 -4.58 3.35
N ASN A 44 -26.23 -3.66 3.69
CA ASN A 44 -26.58 -2.30 4.14
C ASN A 44 -26.67 -1.29 2.98
N GLY A 45 -26.60 -1.74 1.72
CA GLY A 45 -26.71 -0.86 0.55
C GLY A 45 -25.52 0.08 0.34
N LYS A 46 -24.37 -0.18 0.97
CA LYS A 46 -23.16 0.63 0.77
C LYS A 46 -22.50 0.29 -0.55
N ILE A 47 -22.06 1.33 -1.26
CA ILE A 47 -21.37 1.20 -2.55
C ILE A 47 -19.87 1.35 -2.31
N THR A 48 -19.17 0.23 -2.10
CA THR A 48 -17.71 0.18 -2.04
C THR A 48 -17.13 -0.47 -3.31
N LEU A 49 -15.84 -0.23 -3.59
CA LEU A 49 -15.20 -0.84 -4.74
C LEU A 49 -15.18 -2.38 -4.63
N ALA A 50 -14.99 -2.92 -3.42
CA ALA A 50 -15.03 -4.36 -3.20
C ALA A 50 -16.42 -4.95 -3.48
N VAL A 51 -17.51 -4.27 -3.08
CA VAL A 51 -18.89 -4.68 -3.38
C VAL A 51 -19.14 -4.67 -4.89
N ARG A 52 -18.68 -3.62 -5.61
CA ARG A 52 -18.88 -3.53 -7.07
C ARG A 52 -18.06 -4.54 -7.86
N LEU A 53 -16.82 -4.80 -7.45
CA LEU A 53 -15.92 -5.74 -8.13
C LEU A 53 -16.25 -7.20 -7.80
N GLY A 54 -16.81 -7.46 -6.62
CA GLY A 54 -16.88 -8.79 -6.04
C GLY A 54 -15.54 -9.22 -5.44
N ARG A 55 -15.59 -10.20 -4.52
CA ARG A 55 -14.43 -10.60 -3.72
C ARG A 55 -13.21 -11.01 -4.55
N ALA A 56 -13.39 -11.82 -5.59
CA ALA A 56 -12.27 -12.32 -6.40
C ALA A 56 -11.52 -11.17 -7.11
N ASN A 57 -12.25 -10.25 -7.74
CA ASN A 57 -11.66 -9.10 -8.40
C ASN A 57 -11.09 -8.09 -7.40
N ALA A 58 -11.69 -7.95 -6.22
CA ALA A 58 -11.14 -7.11 -5.15
C ALA A 58 -9.81 -7.67 -4.59
N ILE A 59 -9.62 -9.00 -4.60
CA ILE A 59 -8.33 -9.64 -4.29
C ILE A 59 -7.31 -9.38 -5.41
N ASN A 60 -7.68 -9.54 -6.68
CA ASN A 60 -6.78 -9.22 -7.80
C ASN A 60 -6.36 -7.75 -7.80
N TYR A 61 -7.31 -6.86 -7.51
CA TYR A 61 -7.04 -5.44 -7.31
C TYR A 61 -6.06 -5.20 -6.16
N HIS A 62 -6.20 -5.91 -5.04
CA HIS A 62 -5.24 -5.83 -3.94
C HIS A 62 -3.82 -6.20 -4.38
N TRP A 63 -3.65 -7.29 -5.13
CA TRP A 63 -2.36 -7.69 -5.68
C TRP A 63 -1.78 -6.64 -6.64
N ALA A 64 -2.61 -6.03 -7.48
CA ALA A 64 -2.19 -4.95 -8.36
C ALA A 64 -1.70 -3.71 -7.58
N LEU A 65 -2.40 -3.32 -6.51
CA LEU A 65 -1.98 -2.22 -5.63
C LEU A 65 -0.61 -2.47 -5.02
N LEU A 66 -0.38 -3.66 -4.45
CA LEU A 66 0.89 -4.02 -3.84
C LEU A 66 2.03 -4.10 -4.87
N GLY A 67 1.78 -4.76 -6.01
CA GLY A 67 2.75 -4.90 -7.08
C GLY A 67 3.18 -3.55 -7.65
N LEU A 68 2.20 -2.66 -7.93
CA LEU A 68 2.49 -1.33 -8.44
C LEU A 68 3.21 -0.46 -7.41
N ALA A 69 2.83 -0.51 -6.12
CA ALA A 69 3.53 0.23 -5.08
C ALA A 69 5.01 -0.18 -4.96
N LEU A 70 5.29 -1.49 -4.95
CA LEU A 70 6.66 -2.00 -4.89
C LEU A 70 7.45 -1.66 -6.16
N LEU A 71 6.82 -1.73 -7.33
CA LEU A 71 7.44 -1.36 -8.61
C LEU A 71 7.83 0.12 -8.61
N LEU A 72 6.93 1.02 -8.24
CA LEU A 72 7.21 2.47 -8.18
C LEU A 72 8.30 2.79 -7.15
N THR A 73 8.32 2.09 -6.02
CA THR A 73 9.39 2.20 -5.03
C THR A 73 10.73 1.78 -5.63
N LEU A 74 10.78 0.63 -6.29
CA LEU A 74 12.00 0.11 -6.90
C LEU A 74 12.54 1.05 -7.97
N ILE A 75 11.68 1.55 -8.86
CA ILE A 75 12.06 2.55 -9.88
C ILE A 75 12.67 3.78 -9.22
N TYR A 76 12.06 4.29 -8.15
CA TYR A 76 12.56 5.45 -7.44
C TYR A 76 13.93 5.21 -6.76
N LEU A 77 14.10 4.06 -6.11
CA LEU A 77 15.36 3.70 -5.43
C LEU A 77 16.51 3.44 -6.40
N VAL A 78 16.24 2.95 -7.61
CA VAL A 78 17.25 2.74 -8.65
C VAL A 78 17.59 4.05 -9.39
N ALA A 79 16.63 4.96 -9.51
CA ALA A 79 16.82 6.25 -10.18
C ALA A 79 17.67 7.25 -9.38
N LEU A 80 17.87 7.01 -8.08
CA LEU A 80 18.64 7.87 -7.18
C LEU A 80 19.69 7.07 -6.42
N PRO A 81 20.84 7.67 -6.04
CA PRO A 81 21.82 7.01 -5.18
C PRO A 81 21.36 6.96 -3.70
N VAL A 82 20.20 6.36 -3.44
CA VAL A 82 19.62 6.28 -2.10
C VAL A 82 20.45 5.34 -1.21
N PRO A 83 20.79 5.73 0.03
CA PRO A 83 21.49 4.87 0.97
C PRO A 83 20.76 3.55 1.25
N LEU A 84 21.49 2.55 1.76
CA LEU A 84 20.94 1.24 2.15
C LEU A 84 19.72 1.35 3.09
N ALA A 85 19.65 2.41 3.90
CA ALA A 85 18.48 2.71 4.73
C ALA A 85 17.19 2.85 3.89
N GLY A 86 17.23 3.48 2.71
CA GLY A 86 16.05 3.57 1.83
C GLY A 86 15.67 2.24 1.20
N TRP A 87 16.65 1.41 0.86
CA TRP A 87 16.44 0.05 0.36
C TRP A 87 15.76 -0.87 1.39
N SER A 88 15.96 -0.62 2.68
CA SER A 88 15.29 -1.37 3.75
C SER A 88 13.76 -1.24 3.71
N SER A 89 13.21 -0.20 3.07
CA SER A 89 11.77 -0.05 2.84
C SER A 89 11.16 -1.24 2.09
N LEU A 90 11.94 -1.95 1.25
CA LEU A 90 11.47 -3.12 0.52
C LEU A 90 11.26 -4.36 1.41
N LEU A 91 11.78 -4.38 2.65
CA LEU A 91 11.59 -5.49 3.59
C LEU A 91 10.12 -5.71 3.95
N VAL A 92 9.28 -4.68 3.82
CA VAL A 92 7.83 -4.76 4.04
C VAL A 92 7.10 -5.59 2.99
N ALA A 93 7.74 -5.90 1.85
CA ALA A 93 7.15 -6.72 0.80
C ALA A 93 6.75 -8.11 1.33
N LYS A 94 7.55 -8.71 2.22
CA LYS A 94 7.21 -10.01 2.81
C LYS A 94 5.94 -9.96 3.66
N PRO A 95 5.82 -9.14 4.71
CA PRO A 95 4.60 -9.11 5.51
C PRO A 95 3.36 -8.66 4.70
N LEU A 96 3.52 -7.80 3.69
CA LEU A 96 2.43 -7.41 2.78
C LEU A 96 1.95 -8.58 1.91
N THR A 97 2.87 -9.33 1.29
CA THR A 97 2.52 -10.49 0.46
C THR A 97 1.93 -11.63 1.30
N ASP A 98 2.46 -11.86 2.51
CA ASP A 98 1.88 -12.81 3.46
C ASP A 98 0.42 -12.42 3.81
N ALA A 99 0.17 -11.12 4.05
CA ALA A 99 -1.18 -10.63 4.33
C ALA A 99 -2.13 -10.79 3.14
N ALA A 100 -1.67 -10.48 1.93
CA ALA A 100 -2.43 -10.63 0.69
C ALA A 100 -2.75 -12.10 0.36
N ARG A 101 -1.84 -13.04 0.65
CA ARG A 101 -2.10 -14.48 0.54
C ARG A 101 -3.20 -14.91 1.50
N THR A 102 -3.11 -14.52 2.76
CA THR A 102 -4.17 -14.84 3.75
C THR A 102 -5.51 -14.24 3.34
N LEU A 103 -5.53 -13.00 2.85
CA LEU A 103 -6.74 -12.35 2.31
C LEU A 103 -7.36 -13.16 1.16
N SER A 104 -6.53 -13.80 0.33
CA SER A 104 -6.96 -14.59 -0.82
C SER A 104 -7.64 -15.91 -0.40
N HIS A 105 -7.22 -16.51 0.72
CA HIS A 105 -7.69 -17.83 1.14
C HIS A 105 -8.70 -17.81 2.29
N SER A 106 -8.66 -16.81 3.17
CA SER A 106 -9.51 -16.77 4.37
C SER A 106 -10.72 -15.84 4.22
N ARG A 107 -11.89 -16.29 4.69
CA ARG A 107 -13.11 -15.47 4.83
C ARG A 107 -13.43 -15.10 6.28
N ASP A 108 -12.63 -15.58 7.22
CA ASP A 108 -12.85 -15.36 8.64
C ASP A 108 -12.60 -13.87 9.01
N GLY A 109 -13.59 -13.23 9.63
CA GLY A 109 -13.53 -11.80 9.94
C GLY A 109 -12.44 -11.40 10.94
N GLU A 110 -12.09 -12.29 11.87
CA GLU A 110 -11.03 -12.06 12.86
C GLU A 110 -9.65 -12.16 12.18
N ILE A 111 -9.45 -13.20 11.37
CA ILE A 111 -8.22 -13.36 10.57
C ILE A 111 -8.03 -12.15 9.65
N LEU A 112 -9.09 -11.70 8.97
CA LEU A 112 -9.03 -10.55 8.08
C LEU A 112 -8.78 -9.23 8.83
N THR A 113 -9.28 -9.09 10.07
CA THR A 113 -8.94 -7.95 10.94
C THR A 113 -7.47 -7.97 11.33
N GLY A 114 -6.91 -9.15 11.60
CA GLY A 114 -5.47 -9.32 11.77
C GLY A 114 -4.67 -8.89 10.52
N MET A 115 -5.15 -9.24 9.33
CA MET A 115 -4.49 -8.84 8.07
C MET A 115 -4.59 -7.34 7.81
N LEU A 116 -5.73 -6.70 8.14
CA LEU A 116 -5.87 -5.25 8.08
C LEU A 116 -4.80 -4.55 8.92
N LYS A 117 -4.63 -4.99 10.17
CA LYS A 117 -3.59 -4.47 11.08
C LYS A 117 -2.19 -4.70 10.50
N LYS A 118 -1.91 -5.90 9.99
CA LYS A 118 -0.60 -6.25 9.40
C LYS A 118 -0.27 -5.37 8.19
N THR A 119 -1.23 -5.15 7.28
CA THR A 119 -1.05 -4.29 6.11
C THR A 119 -0.85 -2.82 6.51
N ALA A 120 -1.61 -2.32 7.50
CA ALA A 120 -1.48 -0.95 7.99
C ALA A 120 -0.11 -0.69 8.63
N ILE A 121 0.34 -1.58 9.53
CA ILE A 121 1.66 -1.47 10.16
C ILE A 121 2.78 -1.58 9.12
N SER A 122 2.65 -2.50 8.16
CA SER A 122 3.66 -2.63 7.08
C SER A 122 3.73 -1.38 6.21
N THR A 123 2.59 -0.73 5.94
CA THR A 123 2.52 0.54 5.19
C THR A 123 3.14 1.70 5.96
N LEU A 124 2.93 1.76 7.28
CA LEU A 124 3.58 2.73 8.14
C LEU A 124 5.10 2.50 8.17
N LEU A 125 5.53 1.26 8.38
CA LEU A 125 6.94 0.89 8.42
C LEU A 125 7.63 1.22 7.09
N TYR A 126 6.98 0.92 5.95
CA TYR A 126 7.42 1.32 4.62
C TYR A 126 7.70 2.83 4.57
N SER A 127 6.71 3.63 4.97
CA SER A 127 6.78 5.09 4.90
C SER A 127 7.90 5.65 5.78
N VAL A 128 8.07 5.10 6.97
CA VAL A 128 9.14 5.50 7.91
C VAL A 128 10.52 5.12 7.36
N LEU A 129 10.73 3.88 6.93
CA LEU A 129 12.01 3.42 6.40
C LEU A 129 12.42 4.19 5.14
N LEU A 130 11.47 4.42 4.23
CA LEU A 130 11.72 5.23 3.04
C LEU A 130 12.07 6.68 3.42
N SER A 131 11.33 7.29 4.36
CA SER A 131 11.59 8.65 4.81
C SER A 131 12.97 8.79 5.46
N ILE A 132 13.38 7.82 6.30
CA ILE A 132 14.73 7.79 6.88
C ILE A 132 15.78 7.67 5.78
N GLY A 133 15.57 6.78 4.81
CA GLY A 133 16.47 6.62 3.67
C GLY A 133 16.67 7.90 2.87
N LEU A 134 15.61 8.68 2.69
CA LEU A 134 15.65 9.96 1.98
C LEU A 134 16.16 11.12 2.82
N ALA A 135 16.01 11.08 4.15
CA ALA A 135 16.59 12.08 5.03
C ALA A 135 18.12 11.92 5.20
N LEU A 136 18.63 10.70 4.96
CA LEU A 136 20.07 10.38 4.96
C LEU A 136 20.73 10.54 3.59
N PHE A 137 19.94 10.80 2.55
CA PHE A 137 20.38 11.08 1.19
C PHE A 137 20.72 12.57 1.04
#